data_AF-A0A3D2V1K0-F1
#
_entry.id   AF-A0A3D2V1K0-F1
#
_cell.length_a   1.000
_cell.length_b   1.000
_cell.length_c   1.000
_cell.angle_alpha   90.00
_cell.angle_beta   90.00
_cell.angle_gamma   90.00
#
_symmetry.space_group_name_H-M   'P 1'
#
loop_
_entity.id
_entity.type
_entity.pdbx_description
1 polymer ?
#
loop_
_entity_poly.entity_id
_entity_poly.type
_entity_poly.pdbx_seq_one_letter_code
_entity_poly.pdbx_strand_id
1 'polypeptide(L)'
;MGLIIGVDEAGYGPNLGPLAVCATAWRIPSELNSDNLTEVIPRITADRPGKDEIQIADSKVMYKPGSGIETLENTVQVMSRVTGFHLELVSDWHSWISRFDPQWTNQTVDVPWFHGDR
;
A
#
# COMPACT_ATOMS: atom_id res chain seq x y z
N MET A 1 9.54 -23.57 -6.07
CA MET A 1 8.64 -22.41 -6.20
C MET A 1 7.76 -22.33 -4.96
N GLY A 2 7.93 -21.28 -4.16
CA GLY A 2 7.12 -21.01 -2.98
C GLY A 2 6.03 -19.97 -3.29
N LEU A 3 4.95 -19.98 -2.51
CA LEU A 3 3.94 -18.93 -2.49
C LEU A 3 3.98 -18.27 -1.11
N ILE A 4 4.20 -16.97 -1.06
CA ILE A 4 4.08 -16.18 0.16
C ILE A 4 2.83 -15.32 0.07
N ILE A 5 2.06 -15.30 1.15
CA ILE A 5 0.89 -14.45 1.29
C ILE A 5 1.17 -13.50 2.44
N GLY A 6 1.22 -12.20 2.15
CA GLY A 6 1.27 -11.14 3.15
C GLY A 6 -0.13 -10.60 3.38
N VAL A 7 -0.50 -10.40 4.65
CA VAL A 7 -1.80 -9.83 5.05
C VAL A 7 -1.54 -8.72 6.05
N ASP A 8 -2.25 -7.62 5.94
CA ASP A 8 -2.14 -6.48 6.85
C ASP A 8 -3.44 -5.67 6.89
N GLU A 9 -3.58 -4.83 7.92
CA GLU A 9 -4.71 -3.93 8.11
C GLU A 9 -4.33 -2.50 8.49
N ALA A 10 -5.19 -1.56 8.16
CA ALA A 10 -5.08 -0.16 8.58
C ALA A 10 -6.44 0.38 9.02
N GLY A 11 -6.45 1.17 10.09
CA GLY A 11 -7.67 1.75 10.65
C GLY A 11 -8.28 0.98 11.83
N TYR A 12 -7.51 0.09 12.48
CA TYR A 12 -8.00 -0.68 13.64
C TYR A 12 -8.12 0.14 14.94
N GLY A 13 -7.35 1.23 15.07
CA GLY A 13 -7.31 2.06 16.28
C GLY A 13 -8.43 3.09 16.44
N PRO A 14 -8.83 3.83 15.39
CA PRO A 14 -9.92 4.80 15.47
C PRO A 14 -11.29 4.17 15.75
N ASN A 15 -12.15 4.89 16.48
CA ASN A 15 -13.54 4.45 16.73
C ASN A 15 -14.46 4.59 15.50
N LEU A 16 -14.07 5.43 14.54
CA LEU A 16 -14.84 5.77 13.35
C LEU A 16 -13.92 5.83 12.14
N GLY A 17 -14.47 5.54 10.96
CA GLY A 17 -13.75 5.52 9.69
C GLY A 17 -13.66 4.12 9.09
N PRO A 18 -13.06 3.99 7.90
CA PRO A 18 -12.93 2.71 7.23
C PRO A 18 -11.81 1.86 7.85
N LEU A 19 -12.06 0.55 7.93
CA LEU A 19 -11.02 -0.46 8.12
C LEU A 19 -10.61 -0.97 6.73
N ALA A 20 -9.34 -0.80 6.39
CA ALA A 20 -8.75 -1.39 5.20
C ALA A 20 -8.03 -2.69 5.58
N VAL A 21 -8.33 -3.78 4.89
CA VAL A 21 -7.61 -5.06 5.03
C VAL A 21 -7.10 -5.45 3.65
N CYS A 22 -5.84 -5.84 3.56
CA CYS A 22 -5.20 -6.19 2.30
C CYS A 22 -4.52 -7.56 2.41
N ALA A 23 -4.56 -8.33 1.32
CA ALA A 23 -3.75 -9.52 1.14
C ALA A 23 -3.02 -9.45 -0.20
N THR A 24 -1.73 -9.77 -0.20
CA THR A 24 -0.90 -9.85 -1.40
C THR A 24 -0.27 -11.23 -1.50
N ALA A 25 -0.20 -11.78 -2.72
CA ALA A 25 0.35 -13.10 -2.97
C ALA A 25 1.52 -13.03 -3.95
N TRP A 26 2.66 -13.61 -3.56
CA TRP A 26 3.92 -13.51 -4.27
C TRP A 26 4.44 -14.91 -4.58
N ARG A 27 4.66 -15.19 -5.87
CA ARG A 27 5.43 -16.38 -6.27
C ARG A 27 6.90 -16.04 -6.11
N ILE A 28 7.60 -16.87 -5.36
CA ILE A 28 9.03 -16.69 -5.10
C ILE A 28 9.82 -17.93 -5.52
N PRO A 29 11.11 -17.76 -5.86
CA PRO A 29 12.05 -18.86 -6.00
C PRO A 29 12.02 -19.79 -4.77
N SER A 30 12.27 -21.08 -4.99
CA SER A 30 12.23 -22.14 -3.94
C SER A 30 13.19 -21.90 -2.78
N GLU A 31 14.27 -21.21 -3.06
CA GLU A 31 15.40 -20.89 -2.20
C GLU A 31 15.11 -19.69 -1.28
N LEU A 32 14.03 -18.95 -1.55
CA LEU A 32 13.57 -17.86 -0.71
C LEU A 32 12.42 -18.30 0.20
N ASN A 33 12.28 -17.62 1.33
CA ASN A 33 11.18 -17.75 2.27
C ASN A 33 10.92 -16.38 2.94
N SER A 34 10.00 -16.34 3.91
CA SER A 34 9.67 -15.10 4.63
C SER A 34 10.86 -14.44 5.32
N ASP A 35 11.83 -15.24 5.75
CA ASP A 35 12.89 -14.81 6.66
C ASP A 35 14.07 -14.17 5.90
N ASN A 36 14.21 -14.46 4.60
CA ASN A 36 15.33 -13.97 3.77
C ASN A 36 14.89 -13.10 2.57
N LEU A 37 13.61 -12.79 2.46
CA LEU A 37 13.05 -11.99 1.36
C LEU A 37 13.64 -10.57 1.29
N THR A 38 13.93 -9.97 2.44
CA THR A 38 14.49 -8.61 2.52
C THR A 38 15.94 -8.55 2.04
N GLU A 39 16.68 -9.66 2.13
CA GLU A 39 18.09 -9.73 1.71
C GLU A 39 18.24 -9.64 0.18
N VAL A 40 17.20 -10.01 -0.56
CA VAL A 40 17.24 -10.04 -2.04
C VAL A 40 16.64 -8.81 -2.71
N ILE A 41 16.13 -7.84 -1.93
CA ILE A 41 15.58 -6.59 -2.47
C ILE A 41 16.39 -5.39 -1.98
N PRO A 42 17.56 -5.12 -2.59
CA PRO A 42 18.56 -4.17 -2.08
C PRO A 42 18.13 -2.69 -2.11
N ARG A 43 16.93 -2.40 -2.64
CA ARG A 43 16.37 -1.04 -2.73
C ARG A 43 15.16 -0.83 -1.81
N ILE A 44 14.85 -1.80 -0.96
CA ILE A 44 13.84 -1.67 0.08
C ILE A 44 14.57 -1.41 1.39
N THR A 45 14.19 -0.33 2.09
CA THR A 45 14.67 -0.03 3.44
C THR A 45 13.50 0.13 4.41
N ALA A 46 13.70 -0.26 5.67
CA ALA A 46 12.76 0.04 6.74
C ALA A 46 12.92 1.48 7.27
N ASP A 47 14.10 2.07 7.06
CA ASP A 47 14.47 3.40 7.53
C ASP A 47 14.20 4.47 6.47
N ARG A 48 14.71 5.68 6.67
CA ARG A 48 14.55 6.78 5.71
C ARG A 48 15.16 6.39 4.34
N PRO A 49 14.37 6.37 3.26
CA PRO A 49 14.85 5.97 1.95
C PRO A 49 15.78 7.04 1.35
N GLY A 50 16.85 6.59 0.71
CA GLY A 50 17.63 7.41 -0.20
C GLY A 50 16.86 7.75 -1.50
N LYS A 51 17.50 8.48 -2.40
CA LYS A 51 16.87 8.98 -3.65
C LYS A 51 16.32 7.87 -4.55
N ASP A 52 16.98 6.72 -4.58
CA ASP A 52 16.66 5.61 -5.49
C ASP A 52 16.20 4.34 -4.75
N GLU A 53 15.75 4.52 -3.50
CA GLU A 53 15.25 3.49 -2.60
C GLU A 53 13.77 3.75 -2.31
N ILE A 54 13.05 2.68 -1.95
CA ILE A 54 11.70 2.76 -1.43
C ILE A 54 11.69 2.35 0.03
N GLN A 55 10.83 2.99 0.82
CA GLN A 55 10.65 2.61 2.20
C GLN A 55 9.47 1.65 2.34
N ILE A 56 9.70 0.53 3.02
CA ILE A 56 8.66 -0.40 3.47
C ILE A 56 8.89 -0.68 4.93
N ALA A 57 7.99 -0.18 5.78
CA ALA A 57 8.06 -0.31 7.22
C ALA A 57 6.65 -0.27 7.82
N ASP A 58 6.56 -0.49 9.13
CA ASP A 58 5.33 -0.29 9.90
C ASP A 58 4.75 1.11 9.64
N SER A 59 3.42 1.22 9.57
CA SER A 59 2.72 2.48 9.28
C SER A 59 3.08 3.62 10.25
N LYS A 60 3.46 3.31 11.50
CA LYS A 60 3.91 4.31 12.50
C LYS A 60 5.32 4.84 12.24
N VAL A 61 6.13 4.07 11.49
CA VAL A 61 7.43 4.50 11.00
C VAL A 61 7.26 5.33 9.73
N MET A 62 6.40 4.87 8.82
CA MET A 62 6.13 5.49 7.53
C MET A 62 5.34 6.80 7.63
N TYR A 63 4.46 6.93 8.62
CA TYR A 63 3.55 8.07 8.77
C TYR A 63 3.56 8.60 10.20
N LYS A 64 3.68 9.93 10.31
CA LYS A 64 3.46 10.67 11.54
C LYS A 64 2.42 11.75 11.29
N PRO A 65 1.52 12.03 12.25
CA PRO A 65 0.60 13.15 12.11
C PRO A 65 1.35 14.44 11.75
N GLY A 66 0.96 15.09 10.66
CA GLY A 66 1.58 16.31 10.15
C GLY A 66 2.76 16.13 9.19
N SER A 67 3.26 14.91 8.94
CA SER A 67 4.35 14.68 7.97
C SER A 67 3.90 14.55 6.51
N GLY A 68 2.60 14.68 6.24
CA GLY A 68 2.03 14.34 4.93
C GLY A 68 2.06 12.83 4.64
N ILE A 69 1.58 12.45 3.45
CA ILE A 69 1.48 11.05 3.01
C ILE A 69 2.37 10.73 1.80
N GLU A 70 3.22 11.67 1.37
CA GLU A 70 4.01 11.56 0.14
C GLU A 70 4.87 10.29 0.09
N THR A 71 5.50 9.90 1.19
CA THR A 71 6.31 8.67 1.28
C THR A 71 5.46 7.42 1.08
N LEU A 72 4.24 7.38 1.63
CA LEU A 72 3.29 6.29 1.41
C LEU A 72 2.87 6.24 -0.07
N GLU A 73 2.54 7.40 -0.65
CA GLU A 73 2.14 7.49 -2.05
C GLU A 73 3.24 7.05 -3.02
N ASN A 74 4.49 7.44 -2.76
CA ASN A 74 5.63 7.05 -3.58
C ASN A 74 5.84 5.52 -3.56
N THR A 75 5.82 4.89 -2.38
CA THR A 75 5.95 3.42 -2.27
C THR A 75 4.84 2.71 -3.04
N VAL A 76 3.58 3.14 -2.89
CA VAL A 76 2.45 2.53 -3.62
C VAL A 76 2.60 2.72 -5.13
N GLN A 77 3.00 3.91 -5.59
CA GLN A 77 3.22 4.17 -7.02
C GLN A 77 4.31 3.28 -7.62
N VAL A 78 5.45 3.15 -6.95
CA VAL A 78 6.56 2.30 -7.41
C VAL A 78 6.09 0.84 -7.51
N MET A 79 5.43 0.32 -6.47
CA MET A 79 4.92 -1.05 -6.47
C MET A 79 3.88 -1.30 -7.56
N SER A 80 3.01 -0.33 -7.81
CA SER A 80 2.03 -0.40 -8.90
C SER A 80 2.71 -0.57 -10.27
N ARG A 81 3.78 0.21 -10.53
CA ARG A 81 4.53 0.13 -11.78
C ARG A 81 5.27 -1.20 -11.93
N VAL A 82 5.87 -1.72 -10.86
CA VAL A 82 6.61 -2.98 -10.88
C VAL A 82 5.68 -4.19 -11.09
N THR A 83 4.44 -4.11 -10.61
CA THR A 83 3.42 -5.17 -10.77
C THR A 83 2.67 -5.11 -12.10
N GLY A 84 2.97 -4.13 -12.96
CA GLY A 84 2.23 -3.90 -14.21
C GLY A 84 0.84 -3.30 -14.00
N PHE A 85 0.50 -2.95 -12.75
CA PHE A 85 -0.74 -2.29 -12.39
C PHE A 85 -0.50 -0.77 -12.38
N HIS A 86 -0.55 -0.14 -13.54
CA HIS A 86 -0.20 1.28 -13.67
C HIS A 86 -1.23 2.18 -12.96
N LEU A 87 -0.91 2.61 -11.74
CA LEU A 87 -1.68 3.63 -11.05
C LEU A 87 -1.25 4.99 -11.56
N GLU A 88 -2.07 5.61 -12.41
CA GLU A 88 -1.98 7.05 -12.61
C GLU A 88 -2.34 7.76 -11.30
N LEU A 89 -1.63 8.84 -10.99
CA LEU A 89 -1.97 9.76 -9.92
C LEU A 89 -3.34 10.38 -10.22
N VAL A 90 -4.39 9.79 -9.67
CA VAL A 90 -5.74 10.38 -9.68
C VAL A 90 -5.94 11.16 -8.39
N SER A 91 -6.52 12.36 -8.49
CA SER A 91 -6.60 13.34 -7.41
C SER A 91 -7.67 13.06 -6.36
N ASP A 92 -8.50 12.04 -6.56
CA ASP A 92 -9.61 11.71 -5.68
C ASP A 92 -9.60 10.22 -5.28
N TRP A 93 -10.15 9.94 -4.11
CA TRP A 93 -10.19 8.59 -3.54
C TRP A 93 -11.10 7.63 -4.32
N HIS A 94 -12.14 8.15 -4.98
CA HIS A 94 -13.08 7.32 -5.74
C HIS A 94 -12.42 6.69 -6.96
N SER A 95 -11.66 7.50 -7.70
CA SER A 95 -10.86 7.05 -8.84
C SER A 95 -9.77 6.05 -8.43
N TRP A 96 -9.25 6.13 -7.19
CA TRP A 96 -8.32 5.14 -6.67
C TRP A 96 -9.00 3.80 -6.37
N ILE A 97 -10.07 3.81 -5.57
CA ILE A 97 -10.70 2.57 -5.09
C ILE A 97 -11.34 1.80 -6.26
N SER A 98 -12.00 2.49 -7.19
CA SER A 98 -12.61 1.88 -8.38
C SER A 98 -11.62 1.09 -9.27
N ARG A 99 -10.31 1.36 -9.16
CA ARG A 99 -9.28 0.58 -9.85
C ARG A 99 -9.00 -0.74 -9.15
N PHE A 100 -8.95 -0.75 -7.82
CA PHE A 100 -8.68 -1.96 -7.02
C PHE A 100 -9.91 -2.85 -6.89
N ASP A 101 -11.08 -2.23 -6.82
CA ASP A 101 -12.36 -2.92 -6.75
C ASP A 101 -13.33 -2.28 -7.76
N PRO A 102 -13.41 -2.83 -9.00
CA PRO A 102 -14.36 -2.36 -9.99
C PRO A 102 -15.83 -2.57 -9.57
N GLN A 103 -16.09 -3.44 -8.59
CA GLN A 103 -17.42 -3.65 -8.01
C GLN A 103 -17.73 -2.68 -6.87
N TRP A 104 -16.80 -1.79 -6.52
CA TRP A 104 -17.01 -0.65 -5.65
C TRP A 104 -17.91 0.37 -6.35
N THR A 105 -19.17 0.00 -6.55
CA THR A 105 -20.20 0.82 -7.17
C THR A 105 -21.47 0.71 -6.33
N ASN A 106 -21.96 1.88 -5.91
CA ASN A 106 -23.29 2.17 -5.34
C ASN A 106 -23.56 1.89 -3.85
N GLN A 107 -22.73 1.19 -3.08
CA GLN A 107 -22.99 0.99 -1.63
C GLN A 107 -22.23 1.94 -0.70
N THR A 108 -21.24 2.68 -1.22
CA THR A 108 -20.27 3.46 -0.42
C THR A 108 -20.09 4.90 -0.89
N VAL A 109 -20.75 5.29 -1.98
CA VAL A 109 -20.65 6.63 -2.61
C VAL A 109 -21.17 7.76 -1.70
N ASP A 110 -21.96 7.41 -0.67
CA ASP A 110 -22.56 8.34 0.30
C ASP A 110 -21.91 8.29 1.69
N VAL A 111 -20.73 7.70 1.82
CA VAL A 111 -20.02 7.60 3.10
C VAL A 111 -19.12 8.83 3.29
N PRO A 112 -19.36 9.71 4.29
CA PRO A 112 -18.65 10.99 4.49
C PRO A 112 -17.12 10.92 4.38
N TRP A 113 -16.53 9.81 4.81
CA TRP A 113 -15.09 9.55 4.79
C TRP A 113 -14.46 9.55 3.38
N PHE A 114 -15.25 9.39 2.32
CA PHE A 114 -14.76 9.34 0.93
C PHE A 114 -15.12 10.59 0.09
N HIS A 115 -15.78 11.61 0.66
CA HIS A 115 -16.19 12.83 -0.06
C HIS A 115 -15.13 13.95 -0.09
N GLY A 116 -13.91 13.70 0.39
CA GLY A 116 -12.83 14.68 0.39
C GLY A 116 -11.96 14.63 -0.87
N ASP A 117 -11.49 15.80 -1.30
CA ASP A 117 -10.28 15.90 -2.12
C ASP A 117 -9.05 15.49 -1.28
N ARG A 118 -8.00 14.97 -1.94
CA ARG A 118 -6.75 14.56 -1.30
C ARG A 118 -6.13 15.62 -0.40
#